data_AF-A0A9Y2NQ56-F1
#
_entry.id   AF-A0A9Y2NQ56-F1
#
_cell.length_a   1.000
_cell.length_b   1.000
_cell.length_c   1.000
_cell.angle_alpha   90.00
_cell.angle_beta   90.00
_cell.angle_gamma   90.00
#
_symmetry.space_group_name_H-M   'P 1'
#
loop_
_entity.id
_entity.type
_entity.pdbx_description
1 polymer ?
#
loop_
_entity_poly.entity_id
_entity_poly.type
_entity_poly.pdbx_seq_one_letter_code
_entity_poly.pdbx_strand_id
1 'polypeptide(L)'
;MSPTRAPRAAFAWWGATACWFLGSLLGGRRTAVEAAVPLPVALLAYVVCAGLWALLVLGVYRGVGGTRVALAVIGVVGIADLVLQLAGDVTAGAVVHGAFFLAALVLSAAGFVLLLRRR
;
A
#
# COMPACT_ATOMS: atom_id res chain seq x y z
N MET A 1 3.11 -17.37 13.61
CA MET A 1 3.62 -17.32 12.23
C MET A 1 4.97 -18.01 12.26
N SER A 2 5.37 -18.76 11.21
CA SER A 2 6.79 -19.11 11.13
C SER A 2 7.58 -17.79 11.02
N PRO A 3 8.75 -17.67 11.67
CA PRO A 3 9.55 -16.45 11.64
C PRO A 3 9.94 -16.02 10.21
N THR A 4 9.78 -16.90 9.22
CA THR A 4 10.15 -16.67 7.81
C THR A 4 9.04 -16.11 6.92
N ARG A 5 7.75 -16.23 7.28
CA ARG A 5 6.63 -15.75 6.43
C ARG A 5 6.30 -14.27 6.64
N ALA A 6 6.34 -13.83 7.89
CA ALA A 6 6.02 -12.44 8.24
C ALA A 6 7.01 -11.42 7.63
N PRO A 7 8.32 -11.71 7.50
CA PRO A 7 9.25 -10.82 6.80
C PRO A 7 8.90 -10.68 5.32
N ARG A 8 8.53 -11.79 4.66
CA ARG A 8 8.16 -11.78 3.23
C ARG A 8 6.88 -10.99 2.96
N ALA A 9 5.87 -11.14 3.80
CA ALA A 9 4.65 -10.34 3.73
C ALA A 9 4.96 -8.85 3.93
N ALA A 10 5.79 -8.52 4.92
CA ALA A 10 6.23 -7.14 5.16
C ALA A 10 6.98 -6.55 3.96
N PHE A 11 7.93 -7.29 3.37
CA PHE A 11 8.64 -6.85 2.16
C PHE A 11 7.72 -6.61 0.98
N ALA A 12 6.74 -7.49 0.75
CA ALA A 12 5.74 -7.30 -0.30
C ALA A 12 4.93 -6.01 -0.07
N TRP A 13 4.49 -5.76 1.17
CA TRP A 13 3.81 -4.53 1.53
C TRP A 13 4.68 -3.28 1.36
N TRP A 14 5.94 -3.32 1.80
CA TRP A 14 6.88 -2.19 1.60
C TRP A 14 7.14 -1.91 0.12
N GLY A 15 7.32 -2.95 -0.69
CA GLY A 15 7.43 -2.82 -2.14
C GLY A 15 6.18 -2.21 -2.76
N ALA A 16 4.99 -2.65 -2.32
CA ALA A 16 3.73 -2.07 -2.79
C ALA A 16 3.63 -0.57 -2.48
N THR A 17 3.96 -0.19 -1.25
CA THR A 17 3.94 1.20 -0.79
C THR A 17 4.94 2.07 -1.57
N ALA A 18 6.13 1.55 -1.86
CA ALA A 18 7.13 2.23 -2.68
C ALA A 18 6.69 2.38 -4.14
N CYS A 19 6.13 1.33 -4.75
CA CYS A 19 5.59 1.38 -6.10
C CYS A 19 4.43 2.37 -6.22
N TRP A 20 3.51 2.36 -5.24
CA TRP A 20 2.43 3.34 -5.17
C TRP A 20 2.97 4.76 -5.09
N PHE A 21 3.92 5.01 -4.18
CA PHE A 21 4.51 6.34 -4.01
C PHE A 21 5.22 6.85 -5.28
N LEU A 22 5.99 5.98 -5.94
CA LEU A 22 6.64 6.30 -7.22
C LEU A 22 5.61 6.58 -8.32
N GLY A 23 4.55 5.78 -8.38
CA GLY A 23 3.38 6.05 -9.23
C GLY A 23 2.87 7.46 -8.97
N SER A 24 2.42 7.75 -7.75
CA SER A 24 1.87 9.04 -7.32
C SER A 24 2.77 10.24 -7.63
N LEU A 25 4.10 10.11 -7.51
CA LEU A 25 5.04 11.15 -7.92
C LEU A 25 5.08 11.37 -9.43
N LEU A 26 5.07 10.29 -10.21
CA LEU A 26 5.24 10.34 -11.67
C LEU A 26 3.95 10.71 -12.43
N GLY A 27 2.77 10.48 -11.86
CA GLY A 27 1.50 10.75 -12.55
C GLY A 27 0.96 12.16 -12.46
N GLY A 28 1.65 13.04 -11.73
CA GLY A 28 1.15 14.39 -11.45
C GLY A 28 -0.11 14.40 -10.58
N ARG A 29 -0.45 15.59 -10.09
CA ARG A 29 -1.62 15.82 -9.22
C ARG A 29 -2.88 15.88 -10.09
N ARG A 30 -3.80 14.94 -9.92
CA ARG A 30 -4.94 14.73 -10.83
C ARG A 30 -6.25 15.34 -10.34
N THR A 31 -6.31 15.71 -9.06
CA THR A 31 -7.47 16.38 -8.49
C THR A 31 -7.09 17.76 -7.96
N ALA A 32 -8.04 18.71 -7.95
CA ALA A 32 -7.83 20.03 -7.35
C ALA A 32 -7.39 19.95 -5.88
N VAL A 33 -7.80 18.89 -5.18
CA VAL A 33 -7.41 18.59 -3.80
C VAL A 33 -5.94 18.17 -3.73
N GLU A 34 -5.49 17.25 -4.59
CA GLU A 34 -4.07 16.87 -4.68
C GLU A 34 -3.20 18.06 -5.10
N ALA A 35 -3.67 18.88 -6.03
CA ALA A 35 -3.05 20.13 -6.45
C ALA A 35 -2.81 21.09 -5.29
N ALA A 36 -3.74 21.15 -4.33
CA ALA A 36 -3.69 22.04 -3.18
C ALA A 36 -2.73 21.57 -2.07
N VAL A 37 -2.46 20.26 -1.96
CA VAL A 37 -1.59 19.73 -0.88
C VAL A 37 -0.12 19.89 -1.27
N PRO A 38 0.72 20.65 -0.54
CA PRO A 38 2.14 20.79 -0.87
C PRO A 38 2.87 19.44 -0.85
N LEU A 39 3.85 19.24 -1.75
CA LEU A 39 4.60 17.98 -1.86
C LEU A 39 5.22 17.53 -0.52
N PRO A 40 5.78 18.43 0.30
CA PRO A 40 6.27 18.07 1.64
C PRO A 40 5.19 17.52 2.57
N VAL A 41 3.95 18.02 2.46
CA VAL A 41 2.82 17.55 3.29
C VAL A 41 2.39 16.16 2.83
N ALA A 42 2.34 15.91 1.53
CA ALA A 42 2.06 14.58 0.98
C ALA A 42 3.13 13.55 1.39
N LEU A 43 4.41 13.96 1.35
CA LEU A 43 5.54 13.16 1.83
C LEU A 43 5.41 12.85 3.32
N LEU A 44 5.06 13.84 4.14
CA LEU A 44 4.88 13.66 5.58
C LEU A 44 3.72 12.68 5.86
N ALA A 45 2.57 12.87 5.21
CA ALA A 45 1.43 11.97 5.33
C ALA A 45 1.81 10.53 4.95
N TYR A 46 2.59 10.36 3.88
CA TYR A 46 3.11 9.06 3.48
C TYR A 46 4.01 8.43 4.56
N VAL A 47 4.97 9.18 5.10
CA VAL A 47 5.86 8.69 6.16
C VAL A 47 5.09 8.30 7.41
N VAL A 48 4.09 9.10 7.81
CA VAL A 48 3.22 8.80 8.96
C VAL A 48 2.42 7.53 8.71
N CYS A 49 1.77 7.39 7.55
CA CYS A 49 1.00 6.20 7.21
C CYS A 49 1.87 4.95 7.14
N ALA A 50 3.07 5.06 6.54
CA ALA A 50 4.05 3.98 6.51
C ALA A 50 4.52 3.59 7.92
N GLY A 51 4.72 4.57 8.81
CA GLY A 51 5.04 4.33 10.22
C GLY A 51 3.92 3.62 10.97
N LEU A 52 2.67 4.07 10.81
CA LEU A 52 1.50 3.43 11.42
C LEU A 52 1.32 1.99 10.92
N TRP A 53 1.56 1.75 9.63
CA TRP A 53 1.56 0.41 9.06
C TRP A 53 2.64 -0.48 9.69
N ALA A 54 3.86 0.03 9.82
CA ALA A 54 4.96 -0.69 10.46
C ALA A 54 4.62 -1.05 11.92
N LEU A 55 3.95 -0.15 12.65
CA LEU A 55 3.50 -0.39 14.02
C LEU A 55 2.41 -1.48 14.08
N LEU A 56 1.47 -1.51 13.13
CA LEU A 56 0.48 -2.58 13.05
C LEU A 56 1.13 -3.93 12.79
N VAL A 57 2.09 -3.99 11.85
CA VAL A 57 2.87 -5.20 11.56
C VAL A 57 3.64 -5.63 12.81
N LEU A 58 4.30 -4.71 13.52
CA LEU A 58 4.99 -5.00 14.78
C LEU A 58 4.01 -5.51 15.85
N GLY A 59 2.80 -4.95 15.93
CA GLY A 59 1.74 -5.41 16.81
C GLY A 59 1.30 -6.84 16.50
N VAL A 60 1.21 -7.20 15.22
CA VAL A 60 0.96 -8.58 14.77
C VAL A 60 2.10 -9.53 15.19
N TYR A 61 3.36 -9.09 15.08
CA TYR A 61 4.53 -9.84 15.54
C TYR A 61 4.52 -10.05 17.06
N ARG A 62 4.15 -9.02 17.82
CA ARG A 62 4.04 -9.07 19.28
C ARG A 62 2.77 -9.77 19.78
N GLY A 63 1.90 -10.22 18.88
CA GLY A 63 0.69 -10.95 19.23
C GLY A 63 -0.40 -10.07 19.86
N VAL A 64 -0.36 -8.75 19.64
CA VAL A 64 -1.37 -7.81 20.15
C VAL A 64 -2.71 -8.11 19.49
N GLY A 65 -3.75 -8.33 20.31
CA GLY A 65 -5.11 -8.59 19.83
C GLY A 65 -5.63 -7.50 18.89
N GLY A 66 -6.45 -7.87 17.91
CA GLY A 66 -7.06 -6.93 16.97
C GLY A 66 -6.15 -6.40 15.85
N THR A 67 -4.82 -6.40 16.03
CA THR A 67 -3.87 -5.87 15.03
C THR A 67 -3.95 -6.58 13.67
N ARG A 68 -4.22 -7.89 13.66
CA ARG A 68 -4.43 -8.64 12.40
C ARG A 68 -5.70 -8.23 11.68
N VAL A 69 -6.78 -7.96 12.42
CA VAL A 69 -8.06 -7.54 11.83
C VAL A 69 -7.90 -6.13 11.28
N ALA A 70 -7.29 -5.22 12.04
CA ALA A 70 -6.98 -3.88 11.58
C ALA A 70 -6.10 -3.90 10.31
N LEU A 71 -5.03 -4.70 10.31
CA LEU A 71 -4.15 -4.85 9.15
C LEU A 71 -4.88 -5.44 7.94
N ALA A 72 -5.80 -6.40 8.16
CA ALA A 72 -6.61 -6.96 7.08
C ALA A 72 -7.58 -5.92 6.50
N VAL A 73 -8.29 -5.17 7.36
CA VAL A 73 -9.22 -4.12 6.92
C VAL A 73 -8.48 -3.05 6.12
N ILE A 74 -7.40 -2.50 6.66
CA ILE A 74 -6.61 -1.46 5.98
C ILE A 74 -6.02 -2.01 4.68
N GLY A 75 -5.54 -3.26 4.68
CA GLY A 75 -5.02 -3.91 3.48
C GLY A 75 -6.07 -4.06 2.38
N VAL A 76 -7.31 -4.44 2.71
CA VAL A 76 -8.42 -4.53 1.74
C VAL A 76 -8.77 -3.15 1.19
N VAL A 77 -8.86 -2.13 2.05
CA VAL A 77 -9.14 -0.74 1.64
C VAL A 77 -8.06 -0.25 0.67
N GLY A 78 -6.78 -0.47 0.98
CA GLY A 78 -5.67 -0.09 0.10
C GLY A 78 -5.68 -0.80 -1.25
N ILE A 79 -6.06 -2.09 -1.28
CA ILE A 79 -6.21 -2.84 -2.54
C ILE A 79 -7.36 -2.25 -3.38
N ALA A 80 -8.51 -1.95 -2.77
CA ALA A 80 -9.65 -1.36 -3.48
C ALA A 80 -9.29 0.01 -4.08
N ASP A 81 -8.57 0.84 -3.32
CA ASP A 81 -8.04 2.14 -3.76
C ASP A 81 -7.08 2.01 -4.95
N LEU A 82 -6.15 1.05 -4.90
CA LEU A 82 -5.24 0.74 -6.02
C LEU A 82 -5.99 0.30 -7.28
N VAL A 83 -7.05 -0.49 -7.15
CA VAL A 83 -7.88 -0.90 -8.29
C VAL A 83 -8.57 0.30 -8.94
N LEU A 84 -9.11 1.22 -8.12
CA LEU A 84 -9.76 2.43 -8.63
C LEU A 84 -8.75 3.35 -9.33
N GLN A 85 -7.56 3.53 -8.76
CA GLN A 85 -6.49 4.33 -9.37
C GLN A 85 -6.01 3.73 -10.70
N LEU A 86 -5.81 2.40 -10.74
CA LEU A 86 -5.42 1.70 -11.96
C LEU A 86 -6.51 1.77 -13.04
N ALA A 87 -7.79 1.65 -12.67
CA ALA A 87 -8.90 1.86 -13.62
C ALA A 87 -8.87 3.29 -14.19
N GLY A 88 -8.63 4.29 -13.33
CA GLY A 88 -8.41 5.67 -13.76
C GLY A 88 -7.27 5.81 -14.77
N ASP A 89 -6.13 5.17 -14.52
CA ASP A 89 -5.00 5.18 -15.46
C ASP A 89 -5.29 4.56 -16.81
N VAL A 90 -5.98 3.43 -16.82
CA VAL A 90 -6.37 2.75 -18.05
C VAL A 90 -7.28 3.66 -18.88
N THR A 91 -8.24 4.34 -18.24
CA THR A 91 -9.12 5.29 -18.93
C THR A 91 -8.37 6.53 -19.45
N ALA A 92 -7.34 6.97 -18.74
CA ALA A 92 -6.55 8.15 -19.10
C ALA A 92 -5.36 7.84 -20.05
N GLY A 93 -5.11 6.57 -20.37
CA GLY A 93 -3.94 6.15 -21.16
C GLY A 93 -2.59 6.36 -20.47
N ALA A 94 -2.57 6.47 -19.14
CA ALA A 94 -1.38 6.80 -18.35
C ALA A 94 -0.49 5.55 -18.08
N VAL A 95 0.14 5.01 -19.13
CA VAL A 95 0.83 3.71 -19.11
C VAL A 95 1.90 3.59 -18.01
N VAL A 96 2.76 4.60 -17.84
CA VAL A 96 3.85 4.55 -16.85
C VAL A 96 3.30 4.55 -15.42
N HIS A 97 2.28 5.36 -15.15
CA HIS A 97 1.63 5.42 -13.84
C HIS A 97 0.89 4.11 -13.52
N GLY A 98 0.13 3.61 -14.50
CA GLY A 98 -0.59 2.35 -14.38
C GLY A 98 0.34 1.16 -14.14
N ALA A 99 1.55 1.15 -14.70
CA ALA A 99 2.53 0.09 -14.44
C ALA A 99 2.98 0.08 -12.97
N PHE A 100 3.21 1.25 -12.36
CA PHE A 100 3.57 1.35 -10.94
C PHE A 100 2.41 0.94 -10.03
N PHE A 101 1.18 1.33 -10.34
CA PHE A 101 0.02 0.91 -9.56
C PHE A 101 -0.35 -0.55 -9.75
N LEU A 102 -0.13 -1.12 -10.94
CA LEU A 102 -0.26 -2.55 -11.15
C LEU A 102 0.78 -3.32 -10.32
N ALA A 103 2.04 -2.87 -10.30
CA ALA A 103 3.07 -3.45 -9.45
C ALA A 103 2.71 -3.35 -7.97
N ALA A 104 2.20 -2.19 -7.54
CA ALA A 104 1.71 -2.00 -6.18
C ALA A 104 0.56 -2.95 -5.84
N LEU A 105 -0.42 -3.09 -6.73
CA LEU A 105 -1.56 -3.99 -6.57
C LEU A 105 -1.12 -5.45 -6.45
N VAL A 106 -0.23 -5.91 -7.32
CA VAL A 106 0.30 -7.28 -7.29
C VAL A 106 1.03 -7.55 -5.97
N LEU A 107 1.88 -6.62 -5.53
CA LEU A 107 2.63 -6.74 -4.28
C LEU A 107 1.73 -6.68 -3.04
N SER A 108 0.71 -5.83 -3.03
CA SER A 108 -0.30 -5.77 -1.97
C SER A 108 -1.12 -7.05 -1.91
N ALA A 109 -1.56 -7.58 -3.05
CA ALA A 109 -2.28 -8.86 -3.12
C ALA A 109 -1.42 -10.02 -2.60
N ALA A 110 -0.14 -10.08 -3.01
CA ALA A 110 0.82 -11.07 -2.52
C ALA A 110 1.03 -10.94 -1.00
N GLY A 111 1.22 -9.72 -0.49
CA GLY A 111 1.35 -9.43 0.94
C GLY A 111 0.11 -9.88 1.73
N PHE A 112 -1.08 -9.63 1.20
CA PHE A 112 -2.35 -10.01 1.81
C PHE A 112 -2.54 -11.54 1.84
N VAL A 113 -2.25 -12.23 0.74
CA VAL A 113 -2.30 -13.71 0.67
C VAL A 113 -1.31 -14.33 1.65
N LEU A 114 -0.08 -13.82 1.74
CA LEU A 114 0.92 -14.30 2.70
C LEU A 114 0.49 -14.08 4.15
N LEU A 115 -0.27 -13.02 4.42
CA LEU A 115 -0.81 -12.71 5.74
C LEU A 115 -1.94 -13.69 6.14
N LEU A 116 -2.81 -14.04 5.20
CA LEU A 116 -4.02 -14.84 5.44
C LEU A 116 -3.84 -16.34 5.23
N ARG A 117 -2.76 -16.78 4.58
CA ARG A 117 -2.49 -18.20 4.36
C ARG A 117 -2.48 -18.95 5.70
N ARG A 118 -3.53 -19.76 5.93
CA ARG A 118 -3.52 -20.80 6.96
C ARG A 118 -2.44 -21.84 6.61
N ARG A 119 -1.84 -22.38 7.68
CA ARG A 119 -0.53 -23.06 7.71
C ARG A 119 -0.21 -23.90 6.48
#